data_AF-A0A813E718-F1
#
_entry.id   AF-A0A813E718-F1
#
_cell.length_a   1.000
_cell.length_b   1.000
_cell.length_c   1.000
_cell.angle_alpha   90.00
_cell.angle_beta   90.00
_cell.angle_gamma   90.00
#
_symmetry.space_group_name_H-M   'P 1'
#
loop_
_entity.id
_entity.type
_entity.pdbx_description
1 polymer ?
#
loop_
_entity_poly.entity_id
_entity_poly.type
_entity_poly.pdbx_seq_one_letter_code
_entity_poly.pdbx_strand_id
1 'polypeptide(L)'
;MDRGLDTGQQFRDMQASMAAALRSQGWFMRDGLLGTDTCLRIRAEVASLHASGLFAQSYSEVVETGEKIWRQGVHAMELGPETWQTAPTLVVYLAELMRELPPVLNESFQELHLSESIFGHKLAVSVGAGSHYPKHLDNVSGAPSDTRKLTAIYYMNPGWDSKNGGAIRLYDRLEKPQHVDVEPMADRLLLFWSDLLVHEVLPSWSSDQNSNHKSNNDNNDNNTNNDSKSNSDNSSSSHNNDSKSNNNSNSNNDDNNIDNSNHNSNSSSHNNGNSNHNNNNNIDSNKKSDSSNHNHDNDNDNNKNSDDNSSHRYAFTVWLTSENLGCIVDRRDPQFRLRLAHFPSKS
;
A
#
# COMPACT_ATOMS: atom_id res chain seq x y z
N MET A 1 -26.08 11.84 -9.96
CA MET A 1 -25.28 11.19 -8.91
C MET A 1 -23.85 11.39 -9.29
N ASP A 2 -23.07 12.03 -8.43
CA ASP A 2 -21.62 11.90 -8.59
C ASP A 2 -21.23 10.44 -8.31
N ARG A 3 -20.21 9.95 -9.03
CA ARG A 3 -19.75 8.56 -8.97
C ARG A 3 -18.23 8.46 -8.93
N GLY A 4 -17.52 9.59 -8.96
CA GLY A 4 -16.07 9.59 -8.78
C GLY A 4 -15.67 9.32 -7.33
N LEU A 5 -14.38 9.04 -7.13
CA LEU A 5 -13.74 8.97 -5.83
C LEU A 5 -12.93 10.25 -5.54
N ASP A 6 -13.01 11.25 -6.43
CA ASP A 6 -12.26 12.51 -6.43
C ASP A 6 -10.74 12.34 -6.22
N THR A 7 -10.19 11.27 -6.79
CA THR A 7 -8.73 11.07 -6.78
C THR A 7 -8.02 12.09 -7.69
N GLY A 8 -8.70 12.57 -8.73
CA GLY A 8 -8.16 13.50 -9.70
C GLY A 8 -7.68 14.81 -9.11
N GLN A 9 -8.48 15.45 -8.26
CA GLN A 9 -8.05 16.70 -7.63
C GLN A 9 -6.91 16.45 -6.64
N GLN A 10 -6.96 15.37 -5.89
CA GLN A 10 -5.90 14.99 -4.96
C GLN A 10 -4.57 14.70 -5.67
N PHE A 11 -4.58 14.03 -6.83
CA PHE A 11 -3.34 13.83 -7.60
C PHE A 11 -2.77 15.15 -8.13
N ARG A 12 -3.61 16.09 -8.58
CA ARG A 12 -3.15 17.46 -8.95
C ARG A 12 -2.56 18.20 -7.76
N ASP A 13 -3.25 18.21 -6.61
CA ASP A 13 -2.79 18.89 -5.40
C ASP A 13 -1.46 18.30 -4.87
N MET A 14 -1.23 16.99 -5.06
CA MET A 14 0.00 16.30 -4.70
C MET A 14 1.08 16.32 -5.78
N GLN A 15 0.82 16.81 -6.99
CA GLN A 15 1.72 16.69 -8.16
C GLN A 15 3.17 17.06 -7.83
N ALA A 16 3.37 18.25 -7.24
CA ALA A 16 4.70 18.76 -6.93
C ALA A 16 5.44 17.91 -5.88
N SER A 17 4.74 17.34 -4.88
CA SER A 17 5.36 16.51 -3.84
C SER A 17 5.66 15.09 -4.35
N MET A 18 4.76 14.51 -5.15
CA MET A 18 5.01 13.27 -5.89
C MET A 18 6.24 13.40 -6.78
N ALA A 19 6.29 14.44 -7.61
CA ALA A 19 7.36 14.67 -8.56
C ALA A 19 8.70 15.10 -7.93
N ALA A 20 8.68 15.63 -6.71
CA ALA A 20 9.89 15.87 -5.92
C ALA A 20 10.42 14.57 -5.28
N ALA A 21 9.57 13.78 -4.63
CA ALA A 21 9.96 12.55 -3.96
C ALA A 21 10.42 11.45 -4.94
N LEU A 22 9.70 11.28 -6.05
CA LEU A 22 10.10 10.36 -7.13
C LEU A 22 11.45 10.75 -7.77
N ARG A 23 11.86 12.03 -7.74
CA ARG A 23 13.20 12.47 -8.18
C ARG A 23 14.28 12.24 -7.13
N SER A 24 14.00 12.51 -5.85
CA SER A 24 15.02 12.57 -4.79
C SER A 24 15.32 11.23 -4.14
N GLN A 25 14.32 10.34 -4.06
CA GLN A 25 14.40 9.03 -3.38
C GLN A 25 13.78 7.87 -4.19
N GLY A 26 13.18 8.15 -5.35
CA GLY A 26 12.64 7.12 -6.25
C GLY A 26 11.26 6.54 -5.87
N TRP A 27 10.65 7.05 -4.78
CA TRP A 27 9.32 6.65 -4.31
C TRP A 27 8.57 7.81 -3.63
N PHE A 28 7.25 7.69 -3.57
CA PHE A 28 6.33 8.59 -2.89
C PHE A 28 5.26 7.78 -2.14
N MET A 29 4.79 8.28 -1.00
CA MET A 29 3.75 7.62 -0.19
C MET A 29 2.72 8.64 0.28
N ARG A 30 1.43 8.26 0.25
CA ARG A 30 0.30 9.04 0.76
C ARG A 30 -0.64 8.17 1.58
N ASP A 31 -0.87 8.57 2.83
CA ASP A 31 -1.94 8.05 3.68
C ASP A 31 -3.19 8.91 3.55
N GLY A 32 -4.38 8.31 3.51
CA GLY A 32 -5.64 9.03 3.38
C GLY A 32 -5.89 9.50 1.94
N LEU A 33 -5.91 8.58 0.96
CA LEU A 33 -6.17 8.89 -0.44
C LEU A 33 -7.66 8.86 -0.78
N LEU A 34 -8.42 7.87 -0.30
CA LEU A 34 -9.82 7.65 -0.67
C LEU A 34 -10.80 7.94 0.48
N GLY A 35 -10.28 8.13 1.69
CA GLY A 35 -11.05 8.22 2.92
C GLY A 35 -11.42 6.84 3.46
N THR A 36 -11.58 6.77 4.79
CA THR A 36 -11.85 5.54 5.54
C THR A 36 -13.01 4.73 4.96
N ASP A 37 -14.14 5.38 4.67
CA ASP A 37 -15.36 4.70 4.17
C ASP A 37 -15.16 4.06 2.80
N THR A 38 -14.42 4.72 1.90
CA THR A 38 -14.08 4.19 0.58
C THR A 38 -13.08 3.04 0.71
N CYS A 39 -12.03 3.21 1.52
CA CYS A 39 -11.05 2.15 1.76
C CYS A 39 -11.71 0.89 2.36
N LEU A 40 -12.59 1.04 3.35
CA LEU A 40 -13.30 -0.07 3.97
C LEU A 40 -14.28 -0.74 2.99
N ARG A 41 -14.91 0.02 2.10
CA ARG A 41 -15.75 -0.53 1.03
C ARG A 41 -14.94 -1.39 0.05
N ILE A 42 -13.84 -0.87 -0.49
CA ILE A 42 -12.96 -1.63 -1.38
C ILE A 42 -12.38 -2.87 -0.63
N ARG A 43 -12.09 -2.76 0.66
CA ARG A 43 -11.67 -3.91 1.50
C ARG A 43 -12.74 -5.00 1.64
N ALA A 44 -14.01 -4.64 1.77
CA ALA A 44 -15.12 -5.59 1.83
C ALA A 44 -15.40 -6.25 0.47
N GLU A 45 -15.33 -5.48 -0.61
CA GLU A 45 -15.41 -5.97 -2.00
C GLU A 45 -14.30 -7.00 -2.30
N VAL A 46 -13.05 -6.67 -1.93
CA VAL A 46 -11.89 -7.56 -2.12
C VAL A 46 -11.93 -8.80 -1.21
N ALA A 47 -12.44 -8.69 0.02
CA ALA A 47 -12.69 -9.86 0.86
C ALA A 47 -13.76 -10.79 0.25
N SER A 48 -14.76 -10.22 -0.43
CA SER A 48 -15.79 -10.99 -1.14
C SER A 48 -15.23 -11.70 -2.38
N LEU A 49 -14.34 -11.05 -3.15
CA LEU A 49 -13.60 -11.69 -4.25
C LEU A 49 -12.67 -12.82 -3.76
N HIS A 50 -12.12 -12.71 -2.54
CA HIS A 50 -11.30 -13.77 -1.94
C HIS A 50 -12.16 -14.96 -1.54
N ALA A 51 -13.29 -14.71 -0.86
CA ALA A 51 -14.23 -15.74 -0.44
C ALA A 51 -14.92 -16.48 -1.60
N SER A 52 -15.02 -15.88 -2.80
CA SER A 52 -15.54 -16.54 -4.00
C SER A 52 -14.53 -17.44 -4.74
N GLY A 53 -13.30 -17.58 -4.23
CA GLY A 53 -12.31 -18.52 -4.76
C GLY A 53 -11.65 -18.09 -6.08
N LEU A 54 -11.76 -16.82 -6.47
CA LEU A 54 -11.20 -16.30 -7.73
C LEU A 54 -9.67 -16.09 -7.70
N PHE A 55 -9.03 -16.27 -6.55
CA PHE A 55 -7.58 -16.09 -6.37
C PHE A 55 -6.82 -17.41 -6.55
N ALA A 56 -5.77 -17.39 -7.37
CA ALA A 56 -4.85 -18.51 -7.55
C ALA A 56 -3.61 -18.36 -6.64
N GLN A 57 -2.95 -19.47 -6.28
CA GLN A 57 -1.64 -19.42 -5.61
C GLN A 57 -0.64 -18.67 -6.49
N SER A 58 0.04 -17.67 -5.92
CA SER A 58 1.00 -16.85 -6.64
C SER A 58 2.34 -17.59 -6.78
N TYR A 59 3.06 -17.35 -7.88
CA TYR A 59 4.39 -17.91 -8.13
C TYR A 59 5.31 -16.88 -8.80
N SER A 60 6.61 -17.18 -8.89
CA SER A 60 7.53 -16.64 -9.90
C SER A 60 7.83 -17.72 -10.93
N GLU A 61 8.09 -17.35 -12.17
CA GLU A 61 8.54 -18.29 -13.20
C GLU A 61 10.02 -18.05 -13.52
N VAL A 62 10.82 -19.11 -13.53
CA VAL A 62 12.25 -19.05 -13.87
C VAL A 62 12.40 -19.04 -15.39
N VAL A 63 12.79 -17.89 -15.94
CA VAL A 63 12.77 -17.60 -17.39
C VAL A 63 13.51 -18.64 -18.24
N GLU A 64 14.60 -19.24 -17.75
CA GLU A 64 15.35 -20.23 -18.52
C GLU A 64 14.83 -21.68 -18.43
N THR A 65 13.93 -21.99 -17.50
CA THR A 65 13.43 -23.37 -17.27
C THR A 65 11.91 -23.51 -17.31
N GLY A 66 11.16 -22.41 -17.20
CA GLY A 66 9.70 -22.42 -17.00
C GLY A 66 9.27 -22.91 -15.62
N GLU A 67 10.20 -23.06 -14.67
CA GLU A 67 9.93 -23.60 -13.34
C GLU A 67 9.16 -22.59 -12.47
N LYS A 68 8.14 -23.07 -11.75
CA LYS A 68 7.26 -22.24 -10.92
C LYS A 68 7.66 -22.29 -9.45
N ILE A 69 8.31 -21.23 -8.98
CA ILE A 69 8.64 -21.00 -7.57
C ILE A 69 7.39 -20.44 -6.89
N TRP A 70 6.62 -21.32 -6.23
CA TRP A 70 5.38 -20.95 -5.52
C TRP A 70 5.64 -20.09 -4.29
N ARG A 71 4.75 -19.13 -4.04
CA ARG A 71 4.84 -18.18 -2.92
C ARG A 71 3.92 -18.63 -1.80
N GLN A 72 4.49 -19.25 -0.77
CA GLN A 72 3.76 -19.72 0.40
C GLN A 72 2.86 -18.62 0.99
N GLY A 73 1.59 -18.94 1.17
CA GLY A 73 0.60 -18.03 1.76
C GLY A 73 0.24 -16.79 0.93
N VAL A 74 0.71 -16.68 -0.33
CA VAL A 74 0.35 -15.57 -1.23
C VAL A 74 -0.56 -16.08 -2.34
N HIS A 75 -1.75 -15.50 -2.44
CA HIS A 75 -2.69 -15.72 -3.53
C HIS A 75 -2.89 -14.42 -4.33
N ALA A 76 -3.22 -14.51 -5.62
CA ALA A 76 -3.44 -13.36 -6.48
C ALA A 76 -4.53 -13.60 -7.53
N MET A 77 -5.15 -12.50 -7.98
CA MET A 77 -6.00 -12.47 -9.18
C MET A 77 -5.76 -11.17 -9.97
N GLU A 78 -6.13 -11.19 -11.24
CA GLU A 78 -6.28 -10.00 -12.07
C GLU A 78 -7.77 -9.63 -12.11
N LEU A 79 -8.10 -8.34 -12.21
CA LEU A 79 -9.49 -7.91 -12.35
C LEU A 79 -9.96 -8.17 -13.78
N GLY A 80 -11.16 -8.73 -13.94
CA GLY A 80 -11.76 -9.04 -15.23
C GLY A 80 -13.16 -8.41 -15.39
N PRO A 81 -13.88 -8.68 -16.50
CA PRO A 81 -15.19 -8.07 -16.77
C PRO A 81 -16.22 -8.30 -15.65
N GLU A 82 -16.27 -9.51 -15.10
CA GLU A 82 -17.18 -9.88 -14.01
C GLU A 82 -16.77 -9.31 -12.63
N THR A 83 -15.62 -8.64 -12.51
CA THR A 83 -15.21 -8.02 -11.25
C THR A 83 -16.14 -6.86 -10.85
N TRP A 84 -16.74 -6.16 -11.80
CA TRP A 84 -17.65 -5.03 -11.52
C TRP A 84 -18.87 -5.44 -10.67
N GLN A 85 -19.29 -6.69 -10.77
CA GLN A 85 -20.45 -7.27 -10.08
C GLN A 85 -20.20 -7.44 -8.57
N THR A 86 -18.94 -7.62 -8.16
CA THR A 86 -18.54 -7.90 -6.76
C THR A 86 -17.67 -6.78 -6.16
N ALA A 87 -16.92 -6.07 -6.99
CA ALA A 87 -15.99 -5.02 -6.58
C ALA A 87 -16.07 -3.75 -7.46
N PRO A 88 -17.26 -3.11 -7.56
CA PRO A 88 -17.43 -1.90 -8.38
C PRO A 88 -16.57 -0.74 -7.90
N THR A 89 -16.38 -0.54 -6.59
CA THR A 89 -15.57 0.58 -6.06
C THR A 89 -14.09 0.38 -6.38
N LEU A 90 -13.57 -0.86 -6.33
CA LEU A 90 -12.22 -1.19 -6.80
C LEU A 90 -12.04 -0.89 -8.29
N VAL A 91 -13.03 -1.21 -9.14
CA VAL A 91 -12.94 -0.97 -10.59
C VAL A 91 -13.05 0.52 -10.91
N VAL A 92 -13.87 1.31 -10.18
CA VAL A 92 -13.84 2.78 -10.28
C VAL A 92 -12.49 3.34 -9.84
N TYR A 93 -11.90 2.84 -8.75
CA TYR A 93 -10.57 3.28 -8.32
C TYR A 93 -9.49 3.03 -9.38
N LEU A 94 -9.47 1.83 -9.99
CA LEU A 94 -8.55 1.54 -11.10
C LEU A 94 -8.76 2.48 -12.28
N ALA A 95 -10.02 2.74 -12.65
CA ALA A 95 -10.37 3.62 -13.77
C ALA A 95 -9.98 5.09 -13.52
N GLU A 96 -10.14 5.62 -12.30
CA GLU A 96 -9.65 6.96 -11.99
C GLU A 96 -8.13 7.04 -11.88
N LEU A 97 -7.49 6.07 -11.23
CA LEU A 97 -6.04 5.99 -11.09
C LEU A 97 -5.35 6.07 -12.46
N MET A 98 -5.84 5.30 -13.45
CA MET A 98 -5.29 5.30 -14.80
C MET A 98 -5.68 6.53 -15.64
N ARG A 99 -6.76 7.23 -15.31
CA ARG A 99 -7.20 8.46 -16.00
C ARG A 99 -6.54 9.73 -15.46
N GLU A 100 -6.08 9.74 -14.21
CA GLU A 100 -5.61 10.94 -13.52
C GLU A 100 -4.10 10.90 -13.19
N LEU A 101 -3.55 9.74 -12.78
CA LEU A 101 -2.13 9.67 -12.38
C LEU A 101 -1.14 9.79 -13.56
N PRO A 102 -1.33 9.14 -14.72
CA PRO A 102 -0.40 9.26 -15.84
C PRO A 102 -0.29 10.70 -16.38
N PRO A 103 -1.38 11.46 -16.64
CA PRO A 103 -1.27 12.86 -17.07
C PRO A 103 -0.56 13.75 -16.05
N VAL A 104 -0.93 13.65 -14.77
CA VAL A 104 -0.32 14.43 -13.67
C VAL A 104 1.19 14.19 -13.57
N LEU A 105 1.65 12.97 -13.77
CA LEU A 105 3.07 12.65 -13.79
C LEU A 105 3.75 13.04 -15.12
N ASN A 106 3.10 12.87 -16.27
CA ASN A 106 3.64 13.26 -17.58
C ASN A 106 3.88 14.77 -17.69
N GLU A 107 3.03 15.62 -17.10
CA GLU A 107 3.29 17.07 -16.98
C GLU A 107 4.61 17.36 -16.24
N SER A 108 4.88 16.58 -15.19
CA SER A 108 6.09 16.70 -14.35
C SER A 108 7.32 16.01 -14.94
N PHE A 109 7.15 14.98 -15.76
CA PHE A 109 8.19 14.12 -16.33
C PHE A 109 7.87 13.88 -17.81
N GLN A 110 8.04 14.93 -18.61
CA GLN A 110 7.63 15.00 -20.02
C GLN A 110 8.28 13.92 -20.89
N GLU A 111 9.42 13.38 -20.45
CA GLU A 111 10.13 12.29 -21.11
C GLU A 111 9.50 10.90 -20.93
N LEU A 112 8.57 10.70 -19.99
CA LEU A 112 8.08 9.35 -19.67
C LEU A 112 7.03 8.83 -20.64
N HIS A 113 6.07 9.67 -21.05
CA HIS A 113 4.90 9.23 -21.81
C HIS A 113 4.21 8.00 -21.17
N LEU A 114 3.88 8.08 -19.88
CA LEU A 114 3.11 7.04 -19.18
C LEU A 114 1.73 6.90 -19.85
N SER A 115 1.34 5.67 -20.17
CA SER A 115 0.08 5.39 -20.87
C SER A 115 -1.12 5.44 -19.93
N GLU A 116 -2.20 6.08 -20.37
CA GLU A 116 -3.52 6.03 -19.72
C GLU A 116 -4.28 4.72 -20.01
N SER A 117 -3.83 3.94 -21.00
CA SER A 117 -4.56 2.76 -21.51
C SER A 117 -3.79 1.44 -21.43
N ILE A 118 -2.46 1.48 -21.39
CA ILE A 118 -1.62 0.28 -21.30
C ILE A 118 -1.02 0.17 -19.89
N PHE A 119 -1.56 -0.76 -19.10
CA PHE A 119 -1.13 -1.06 -17.74
C PHE A 119 -1.30 -2.55 -17.44
N GLY A 120 -0.61 -3.03 -16.41
CA GLY A 120 -0.94 -4.31 -15.77
C GLY A 120 -1.48 -4.06 -14.36
N HIS A 121 -2.30 -4.96 -13.82
CA HIS A 121 -2.81 -4.87 -12.46
C HIS A 121 -2.90 -6.25 -11.80
N LYS A 122 -2.71 -6.30 -10.48
CA LYS A 122 -2.82 -7.53 -9.70
C LYS A 122 -3.33 -7.23 -8.29
N LEU A 123 -4.39 -7.92 -7.91
CA LEU A 123 -4.90 -7.95 -6.55
C LEU A 123 -4.28 -9.14 -5.83
N ALA A 124 -3.67 -8.92 -4.66
CA ALA A 124 -2.96 -9.95 -3.91
C ALA A 124 -3.43 -10.04 -2.46
N VAL A 125 -3.50 -11.27 -1.93
CA VAL A 125 -3.76 -11.60 -0.53
C VAL A 125 -2.57 -12.35 0.03
N SER A 126 -2.12 -11.96 1.23
CA SER A 126 -1.13 -12.70 2.01
C SER A 126 -1.82 -13.21 3.28
N VAL A 127 -2.00 -14.53 3.40
CA VAL A 127 -2.77 -15.19 4.48
C VAL A 127 -1.92 -15.49 5.73
N GLY A 128 -0.83 -14.76 5.93
CA GLY A 128 0.14 -15.00 6.99
C GLY A 128 1.13 -16.14 6.66
N ALA A 129 1.43 -16.98 7.64
CA ALA A 129 2.30 -18.15 7.56
C ALA A 129 3.70 -17.88 7.00
N GLY A 130 4.27 -16.71 7.28
CA GLY A 130 5.58 -16.28 6.78
C GLY A 130 5.59 -15.85 5.32
N SER A 131 4.41 -15.58 4.73
CA SER A 131 4.26 -15.10 3.35
C SER A 131 5.07 -13.82 3.13
N HIS A 132 5.92 -13.83 2.10
CA HIS A 132 6.89 -12.78 1.81
C HIS A 132 7.14 -12.67 0.30
N TYR A 133 7.88 -11.64 -0.12
CA TYR A 133 8.41 -11.50 -1.48
C TYR A 133 9.90 -11.20 -1.35
N PRO A 134 10.80 -12.11 -1.77
CA PRO A 134 12.25 -11.85 -1.83
C PRO A 134 12.62 -10.55 -2.56
N LYS A 135 13.79 -10.01 -2.22
CA LYS A 135 14.35 -8.79 -2.79
C LYS A 135 14.47 -8.83 -4.32
N HIS A 136 13.91 -7.82 -4.99
CA HIS A 136 13.83 -7.76 -6.45
C HIS A 136 13.70 -6.31 -6.97
N LEU A 137 13.76 -6.14 -8.29
CA LEU A 137 13.18 -5.03 -9.04
C LEU A 137 11.88 -5.49 -9.71
N ASP A 138 10.94 -4.57 -9.94
CA ASP A 138 9.73 -4.91 -10.70
C ASP A 138 10.06 -5.10 -12.19
N ASN A 139 10.73 -4.13 -12.83
CA ASN A 139 11.25 -4.22 -14.20
C ASN A 139 12.79 -4.28 -14.18
N VAL A 140 13.32 -5.49 -14.23
CA VAL A 140 14.77 -5.76 -14.17
C VAL A 140 15.50 -5.45 -15.48
N SER A 141 14.77 -5.55 -16.59
CA SER A 141 15.38 -5.88 -17.89
C SER A 141 15.19 -4.78 -18.93
N GLY A 142 14.05 -4.08 -18.93
CA GLY A 142 13.62 -3.31 -20.10
C GLY A 142 13.60 -4.19 -21.35
N ALA A 143 13.12 -5.44 -21.21
CA ALA A 143 12.90 -6.31 -22.36
C ALA A 143 11.88 -5.67 -23.32
N PRO A 144 11.92 -5.98 -24.63
CA PRO A 144 10.97 -5.38 -25.60
C PRO A 144 9.48 -5.61 -25.28
N SER A 145 9.17 -6.54 -24.38
CA SER A 145 7.82 -6.87 -23.90
C SER A 145 7.50 -6.38 -22.47
N ASP A 146 8.44 -5.73 -21.77
CA ASP A 146 8.24 -5.25 -20.39
C ASP A 146 8.45 -3.72 -20.32
N THR A 147 7.36 -2.99 -20.58
CA THR A 147 7.30 -1.53 -20.61
C THR A 147 6.87 -0.90 -19.28
N ARG A 148 6.77 -1.69 -18.20
CA ARG A 148 6.40 -1.19 -16.86
C ARG A 148 7.43 -0.19 -16.35
N LYS A 149 6.99 1.00 -15.94
CA LYS A 149 7.86 2.10 -15.50
C LYS A 149 7.56 2.61 -14.09
N LEU A 150 6.29 2.71 -13.70
CA LEU A 150 5.89 3.09 -12.34
C LEU A 150 5.00 1.99 -11.74
N THR A 151 5.35 1.54 -10.55
CA THR A 151 4.50 0.67 -9.73
C THR A 151 3.73 1.53 -8.75
N ALA A 152 2.40 1.38 -8.75
CA ALA A 152 1.50 1.92 -7.74
C ALA A 152 0.94 0.75 -6.90
N ILE A 153 0.96 0.88 -5.58
CA ILE A 153 0.37 -0.09 -4.65
C ILE A 153 -0.59 0.64 -3.72
N TYR A 154 -1.85 0.19 -3.69
CA TYR A 154 -2.84 0.64 -2.72
C TYR A 154 -3.07 -0.45 -1.65
N TYR A 155 -2.97 -0.05 -0.39
CA TYR A 155 -3.16 -0.91 0.77
C TYR A 155 -4.48 -0.62 1.49
N MET A 156 -5.05 -1.65 2.09
CA MET A 156 -6.44 -1.65 2.57
C MET A 156 -6.62 -2.46 3.87
N ASN A 157 -5.62 -2.44 4.75
CA ASN A 157 -5.58 -3.28 5.95
C ASN A 157 -5.85 -2.43 7.21
N PRO A 158 -7.12 -2.31 7.65
CA PRO A 158 -7.46 -1.47 8.79
C PRO A 158 -6.92 -2.09 10.09
N GLY A 159 -6.37 -1.25 10.97
CA GLY A 159 -5.86 -1.70 12.27
C GLY A 159 -4.65 -2.64 12.21
N TRP A 160 -3.85 -2.58 11.14
CA TRP A 160 -2.65 -3.41 11.00
C TRP A 160 -1.68 -3.22 12.19
N ASP A 161 -1.41 -4.28 12.95
CA ASP A 161 -0.35 -4.28 13.97
C ASP A 161 1.00 -4.53 13.28
N SER A 162 1.96 -3.62 13.44
CA SER A 162 3.31 -3.73 12.89
C SER A 162 4.02 -5.04 13.29
N LYS A 163 3.65 -5.62 14.44
CA LYS A 163 4.11 -6.94 14.89
C LYS A 163 3.76 -8.07 13.91
N ASN A 164 2.73 -7.93 13.08
CA ASN A 164 2.34 -8.92 12.07
C ASN A 164 3.22 -8.88 10.82
N GLY A 165 4.16 -7.94 10.72
CA GLY A 165 5.12 -7.83 9.63
C GLY A 165 4.48 -7.35 8.35
N GLY A 166 4.83 -7.97 7.22
CA GLY A 166 4.23 -7.66 5.90
C GLY A 166 4.57 -6.27 5.32
N ALA A 167 5.44 -5.49 5.96
CA ALA A 167 5.92 -4.22 5.41
C ALA A 167 6.66 -4.45 4.08
N ILE A 168 6.53 -3.52 3.14
CA ILE A 168 7.39 -3.47 1.95
C ILE A 168 8.64 -2.66 2.29
N ARG A 169 9.80 -3.31 2.23
CA ARG A 169 11.11 -2.71 2.51
C ARG A 169 11.68 -2.13 1.23
N LEU A 170 11.88 -0.83 1.22
CA LEU A 170 12.39 -0.03 0.10
C LEU A 170 13.86 0.29 0.33
N TYR A 171 14.76 -0.03 -0.60
CA TYR A 171 16.18 0.29 -0.48
C TYR A 171 16.50 1.61 -1.19
N ASP A 172 16.52 2.72 -0.45
CA ASP A 172 16.79 4.07 -1.00
C ASP A 172 18.23 4.22 -1.53
N ARG A 173 19.18 3.50 -0.91
CA ARG A 173 20.60 3.49 -1.29
C ARG A 173 21.14 2.06 -1.29
N LEU A 174 21.86 1.74 -2.37
CA LEU A 174 22.42 0.40 -2.57
C LEU A 174 23.87 0.28 -2.04
N GLU A 175 24.63 1.38 -2.12
CA GLU A 175 26.05 1.44 -1.69
C GLU A 175 26.22 1.46 -0.16
N LYS A 176 25.16 1.82 0.58
CA LYS A 176 25.02 1.69 2.03
C LYS A 176 23.55 1.34 2.28
N PRO A 177 23.21 0.17 2.83
CA PRO A 177 21.83 -0.34 2.87
C PRO A 177 20.96 0.33 3.95
N GLN A 178 20.81 1.65 3.82
CA GLN A 178 19.64 2.35 4.32
C GLN A 178 18.40 1.78 3.60
N HIS A 179 17.29 1.77 4.34
CA HIS A 179 16.03 1.23 3.86
C HIS A 179 14.88 1.87 4.63
N VAL A 180 13.69 1.86 4.02
CA VAL A 180 12.45 2.34 4.62
C VAL A 180 11.42 1.22 4.56
N ASP A 181 10.92 0.81 5.72
CA ASP A 181 9.87 -0.20 5.83
C ASP A 181 8.51 0.49 5.81
N VAL A 182 7.77 0.32 4.72
CA VAL A 182 6.42 0.88 4.57
C VAL A 182 5.40 -0.18 4.98
N GLU A 183 4.76 0.03 6.14
CA GLU A 183 3.69 -0.83 6.63
C GLU A 183 2.47 -0.82 5.68
N PRO A 184 1.75 -1.94 5.50
CA PRO A 184 0.66 -2.06 4.54
C PRO A 184 -0.68 -1.51 5.09
N MET A 185 -0.65 -0.33 5.70
CA MET A 185 -1.80 0.29 6.38
C MET A 185 -2.98 0.57 5.43
N ALA A 186 -4.21 0.61 5.96
CA ALA A 186 -5.38 1.04 5.18
C ALA A 186 -5.25 2.47 4.64
N ASP A 187 -5.78 2.67 3.43
CA ASP A 187 -5.83 3.93 2.70
C ASP A 187 -4.45 4.54 2.39
N ARG A 188 -3.44 3.67 2.26
CA ARG A 188 -2.07 4.03 1.87
C ARG A 188 -1.83 3.74 0.40
N LEU A 189 -1.49 4.76 -0.37
CA LEU A 189 -0.87 4.65 -1.68
C LEU A 189 0.66 4.73 -1.54
N LEU A 190 1.35 3.83 -2.23
CA LEU A 190 2.79 3.85 -2.45
C LEU A 190 3.07 3.85 -3.96
N LEU A 191 3.89 4.80 -4.43
CA LEU A 191 4.36 4.89 -5.82
C LEU A 191 5.88 4.72 -5.85
N PHE A 192 6.41 3.96 -6.81
CA PHE A 192 7.86 3.87 -7.05
C PHE A 192 8.23 3.52 -8.50
N TRP A 193 9.46 3.86 -8.91
CA TRP A 193 9.99 3.47 -10.21
C TRP A 193 10.29 1.97 -10.28
N SER A 194 9.62 1.28 -11.20
CA SER A 194 9.71 -0.17 -11.37
C SER A 194 11.13 -0.65 -11.71
N ASP A 195 11.94 0.19 -12.35
CA ASP A 195 13.31 -0.09 -12.81
C ASP A 195 14.42 0.40 -11.86
N LEU A 196 14.10 1.27 -10.89
CA LEU A 196 15.10 1.89 -10.01
C LEU A 196 15.03 1.38 -8.56
N LEU A 197 13.83 1.15 -8.02
CA LEU A 197 13.67 0.85 -6.60
C LEU A 197 13.69 -0.65 -6.31
N VAL A 198 14.85 -1.12 -5.85
CA VAL A 198 14.99 -2.46 -5.29
C VAL A 198 14.19 -2.55 -3.99
N HIS A 199 13.37 -3.59 -3.85
CA HIS A 199 12.49 -3.76 -2.70
C HIS A 199 12.19 -5.24 -2.38
N GLU A 200 11.73 -5.51 -1.16
CA GLU A 200 11.22 -6.81 -0.72
C GLU A 200 9.91 -6.64 0.09
N VAL A 201 9.10 -7.69 0.22
CA VAL A 201 8.00 -7.71 1.20
C VAL A 201 8.40 -8.64 2.33
N LEU A 202 8.52 -8.09 3.53
CA LEU A 202 8.94 -8.83 4.73
C LEU A 202 7.88 -9.87 5.13
N PRO A 203 8.26 -10.96 5.83
CA PRO A 203 7.33 -11.99 6.28
C PRO A 203 6.10 -11.44 6.98
N SER A 204 4.93 -11.87 6.53
CA SER A 204 3.63 -11.55 7.10
C SER A 204 3.08 -12.73 7.90
N TRP A 205 2.45 -12.44 9.03
CA TRP A 205 1.85 -13.42 9.95
C TRP A 205 0.43 -13.00 10.30
N SER A 206 -0.50 -13.95 10.46
CA SER A 206 -1.77 -13.63 11.11
C SER A 206 -1.57 -13.43 12.61
N SER A 207 -2.48 -12.73 13.27
CA SER A 207 -2.40 -12.43 14.70
C SER A 207 -2.23 -13.69 15.58
N ASP A 208 -2.93 -14.78 15.22
CA ASP A 208 -2.86 -16.07 15.92
C ASP A 208 -1.55 -16.84 15.67
N GLN A 209 -0.96 -16.68 14.48
CA GLN A 209 0.33 -17.30 14.16
C GLN A 209 1.49 -16.56 14.85
N ASN A 210 1.34 -15.25 15.01
CA ASN A 210 2.34 -14.36 15.62
C ASN A 210 2.59 -14.69 17.10
N SER A 211 1.53 -15.01 17.85
CA SER A 211 1.65 -15.46 19.26
C SER A 211 2.39 -16.79 19.38
N ASN A 212 2.05 -17.76 18.52
CA ASN A 212 2.70 -19.07 18.47
C ASN A 212 4.18 -18.99 18.03
N HIS A 213 4.51 -18.14 17.06
CA HIS A 213 5.91 -17.97 16.61
C HIS A 213 6.79 -17.40 17.73
N LYS A 214 6.31 -16.40 18.48
CA LYS A 214 7.03 -15.83 19.62
C LYS A 214 7.27 -16.86 20.71
N SER A 215 6.23 -17.56 21.14
CA SER A 215 6.33 -18.66 22.13
C SER A 215 7.39 -19.70 21.74
N ASN A 216 7.51 -20.06 20.46
CA ASN A 216 8.52 -21.02 20.00
C ASN A 216 9.96 -20.45 19.97
N ASN A 217 10.13 -19.14 19.73
CA ASN A 217 11.45 -18.51 19.82
C ASN A 217 11.88 -18.33 21.28
N ASP A 218 10.99 -17.83 22.14
CA ASP A 218 11.24 -17.60 23.57
C ASP A 218 11.60 -18.90 24.32
N ASN A 219 11.12 -20.06 23.84
CA ASN A 219 11.50 -21.37 24.37
C ASN A 219 12.87 -21.88 23.85
N ASN A 220 13.37 -21.43 22.70
CA ASN A 220 14.68 -21.86 22.16
C ASN A 220 15.85 -21.17 22.90
N ASP A 221 15.72 -19.89 23.23
CA ASP A 221 16.77 -19.13 23.94
C ASP A 221 16.99 -19.62 25.39
N ASN A 222 16.06 -20.42 25.93
CA ASN A 222 16.16 -21.01 27.28
C ASN A 222 16.92 -22.36 27.33
N ASN A 223 17.40 -22.90 26.21
CA ASN A 223 18.02 -24.24 26.16
C ASN A 223 19.50 -24.26 25.74
N THR A 224 20.21 -23.12 25.86
CA THR A 224 21.61 -22.95 25.41
C THR A 224 22.56 -22.44 26.51
N ASN A 225 22.26 -22.69 27.78
CA ASN A 225 23.16 -22.41 28.92
C ASN A 225 23.17 -23.53 29.96
N ASN A 226 23.92 -24.62 29.67
CA ASN A 226 24.29 -25.59 30.71
C ASN A 226 25.54 -26.41 30.32
N ASP A 227 26.66 -25.74 30.05
CA ASP A 227 27.97 -26.40 30.11
C ASP A 227 29.13 -25.41 30.39
N SER A 228 30.24 -25.93 30.89
CA SER A 228 31.54 -25.23 31.08
C SER A 228 31.67 -24.15 32.17
N LYS A 229 31.81 -24.63 33.41
CA LYS A 229 32.92 -24.33 34.35
C LYS A 229 33.23 -22.89 34.78
N SER A 230 33.15 -22.72 36.09
CA SER A 230 33.91 -21.73 36.87
C SER A 230 35.41 -21.73 36.60
N ASN A 231 36.01 -20.53 36.55
CA ASN A 231 37.19 -20.24 37.37
C ASN A 231 37.25 -18.74 37.68
N SER A 232 37.63 -18.40 38.91
CA SER A 232 37.92 -17.03 39.35
C SER A 232 39.37 -16.67 39.08
N ASP A 233 39.67 -15.40 38.81
CA ASP A 233 40.84 -14.76 39.43
C ASP A 233 40.74 -13.23 39.48
N ASN A 234 41.44 -12.63 40.45
CA ASN A 234 41.46 -11.18 40.68
C ASN A 234 42.63 -10.50 39.94
N SER A 235 42.42 -9.26 39.48
CA SER A 235 43.49 -8.24 39.49
C SER A 235 42.90 -6.82 39.52
N SER A 236 43.70 -5.84 39.98
CA SER A 236 43.19 -4.53 40.40
C SER A 236 44.06 -3.35 39.95
N SER A 237 43.42 -2.36 39.32
CA SER A 237 43.81 -0.94 39.28
C SER A 237 42.57 -0.14 38.83
N SER A 238 42.18 1.01 39.39
CA SER A 238 42.90 2.14 40.01
C SER A 238 43.64 3.04 39.01
N HIS A 239 42.94 4.08 38.53
CA HIS A 239 43.45 5.46 38.53
C HIS A 239 42.29 6.47 38.43
N ASN A 240 42.46 7.64 39.06
CA ASN A 240 41.51 8.75 39.04
C ASN A 240 41.87 9.76 37.93
N ASN A 241 40.93 10.66 37.58
CA ASN A 241 41.12 12.10 37.85
C ASN A 241 39.86 12.94 37.56
N ASP A 242 39.66 13.98 38.38
CA ASP A 242 38.61 15.01 38.25
C ASP A 242 39.00 16.16 37.31
N SER A 243 38.00 16.78 36.67
CA SER A 243 37.76 18.25 36.59
C SER A 243 36.55 18.50 35.64
N LYS A 244 35.52 19.31 35.93
CA LYS A 244 35.45 20.75 36.27
C LYS A 244 36.00 21.67 35.17
N SER A 245 35.40 22.82 34.82
CA SER A 245 34.04 23.39 35.01
C SER A 245 33.97 24.76 34.29
N ASN A 246 32.74 25.27 34.01
CA ASN A 246 32.35 26.62 33.51
C ASN A 246 31.56 26.53 32.17
N ASN A 247 30.36 27.10 32.04
CA ASN A 247 29.97 28.53 32.03
C ASN A 247 30.57 29.24 30.78
N ASN A 248 29.80 29.98 29.99
CA ASN A 248 28.89 31.04 30.46
C ASN A 248 27.65 31.27 29.56
N SER A 249 26.66 31.98 30.12
CA SER A 249 25.44 32.45 29.42
C SER A 249 25.66 33.78 28.69
N ASN A 250 24.78 34.13 27.74
CA ASN A 250 24.28 35.51 27.62
C ASN A 250 22.89 35.57 26.97
N SER A 251 22.18 36.68 27.15
CA SER A 251 20.76 36.87 26.78
C SER A 251 20.55 38.15 25.93
N ASN A 252 19.28 38.58 25.82
CA ASN A 252 18.79 39.88 25.30
C ASN A 252 18.48 39.89 23.78
N ASN A 253 17.42 40.53 23.28
CA ASN A 253 16.28 41.21 23.93
C ASN A 253 15.12 41.50 22.93
N ASP A 254 13.92 41.80 23.47
CA ASP A 254 12.82 42.60 22.88
C ASP A 254 12.17 42.10 21.54
N ASP A 255 10.95 42.50 21.11
CA ASP A 255 10.04 43.56 21.58
C ASP A 255 8.53 43.22 21.32
N ASN A 256 7.63 44.21 21.39
CA ASN A 256 6.15 44.08 21.55
C ASN A 256 5.39 45.08 20.61
N ASN A 257 4.05 45.16 20.45
CA ASN A 257 2.88 44.42 20.97
C ASN A 257 1.58 44.71 20.14
N ILE A 258 0.53 43.89 20.31
CA ILE A 258 -0.94 44.23 20.24
C ILE A 258 -1.59 44.72 18.90
N ASP A 259 -2.85 44.25 18.66
CA ASP A 259 -4.04 44.75 17.90
C ASP A 259 -3.93 45.83 16.77
N ASN A 260 -4.86 46.02 15.81
CA ASN A 260 -6.32 45.82 15.79
C ASN A 260 -6.95 45.88 14.36
N SER A 261 -8.28 45.72 14.29
CA SER A 261 -9.31 46.01 13.23
C SER A 261 -8.99 47.06 12.12
N ASN A 262 -9.68 47.17 10.96
CA ASN A 262 -11.15 47.17 10.82
C ASN A 262 -11.76 47.16 9.38
N HIS A 263 -13.10 47.00 9.33
CA HIS A 263 -14.14 47.16 8.29
C HIS A 263 -13.88 47.76 6.88
N ASN A 264 -14.59 47.18 5.90
CA ASN A 264 -15.56 47.93 5.06
C ASN A 264 -16.65 46.97 4.51
N SER A 265 -17.74 47.47 3.93
CA SER A 265 -18.87 46.61 3.50
C SER A 265 -19.91 47.29 2.60
N ASN A 266 -20.50 46.56 1.63
CA ASN A 266 -21.75 46.87 0.90
C ASN A 266 -22.13 45.62 0.06
N SER A 267 -23.37 45.07 0.02
CA SER A 267 -24.68 45.61 -0.42
C SER A 267 -24.75 45.85 -1.95
N SER A 268 -25.79 45.47 -2.72
CA SER A 268 -27.05 44.70 -2.53
C SER A 268 -27.65 44.38 -3.94
N SER A 269 -28.86 43.86 -4.26
CA SER A 269 -30.12 43.52 -3.56
C SER A 269 -31.01 42.57 -4.44
N HIS A 270 -32.25 42.25 -4.00
CA HIS A 270 -33.50 41.90 -4.74
C HIS A 270 -33.45 41.20 -6.14
N ASN A 271 -34.31 40.20 -6.44
CA ASN A 271 -35.76 40.41 -6.57
C ASN A 271 -36.63 39.13 -6.52
N ASN A 272 -37.96 39.28 -6.44
CA ASN A 272 -38.97 38.21 -6.38
C ASN A 272 -39.38 37.63 -7.75
N GLY A 273 -39.91 36.40 -7.77
CA GLY A 273 -40.62 35.80 -8.90
C GLY A 273 -41.47 34.59 -8.47
N ASN A 274 -42.78 34.59 -8.77
CA ASN A 274 -43.76 33.61 -8.26
C ASN A 274 -44.71 33.13 -9.36
N SER A 275 -44.97 31.82 -9.47
CA SER A 275 -46.23 31.27 -10.01
C SER A 275 -46.39 29.75 -9.80
N ASN A 276 -47.61 29.33 -9.47
CA ASN A 276 -48.08 27.95 -9.47
C ASN A 276 -48.17 27.36 -10.89
N HIS A 277 -48.14 26.02 -11.00
CA HIS A 277 -49.32 25.31 -11.53
C HIS A 277 -49.45 23.86 -11.03
N ASN A 278 -50.70 23.39 -10.95
CA ASN A 278 -51.06 22.02 -10.57
C ASN A 278 -51.08 21.09 -11.78
N ASN A 279 -50.88 19.78 -11.59
CA ASN A 279 -52.03 18.86 -11.57
C ASN A 279 -51.70 17.42 -11.16
N ASN A 280 -52.73 16.72 -10.69
CA ASN A 280 -52.70 15.29 -10.36
C ASN A 280 -52.63 14.43 -11.63
N ASN A 281 -52.24 13.15 -11.46
CA ASN A 281 -53.24 12.09 -11.61
C ASN A 281 -52.85 10.83 -10.83
N ASN A 282 -53.89 10.18 -10.29
CA ASN A 282 -53.84 8.93 -9.54
C ASN A 282 -54.44 7.83 -10.42
N ILE A 283 -54.09 6.56 -10.16
CA ILE A 283 -54.73 5.27 -10.54
C ILE A 283 -53.61 4.21 -10.43
N ASP A 284 -53.62 3.35 -9.42
CA ASP A 284 -54.38 2.08 -9.34
C ASP A 284 -54.03 1.07 -10.45
N SER A 285 -53.93 -0.24 -10.21
CA SER A 285 -53.63 -1.02 -9.00
C SER A 285 -53.43 -2.48 -9.44
N ASN A 286 -52.72 -3.32 -8.69
CA ASN A 286 -53.20 -4.67 -8.34
C ASN A 286 -52.32 -5.41 -7.33
N LYS A 287 -52.94 -6.38 -6.66
CA LYS A 287 -52.31 -7.31 -5.72
C LYS A 287 -51.97 -8.62 -6.43
N LYS A 288 -51.01 -9.37 -5.89
CA LYS A 288 -51.28 -10.75 -5.47
C LYS A 288 -50.36 -11.18 -4.33
N SER A 289 -50.90 -12.05 -3.49
CA SER A 289 -50.20 -12.76 -2.42
C SER A 289 -49.42 -13.95 -2.99
N ASP A 290 -48.54 -14.54 -2.19
CA ASP A 290 -48.87 -15.80 -1.51
C ASP A 290 -47.95 -16.04 -0.29
N SER A 291 -48.27 -17.06 0.50
CA SER A 291 -47.97 -17.08 1.94
C SER A 291 -46.90 -18.08 2.37
N SER A 292 -46.08 -17.63 3.33
CA SER A 292 -45.42 -18.39 4.41
C SER A 292 -45.47 -19.92 4.41
N ASN A 293 -44.31 -20.53 4.67
CA ASN A 293 -44.27 -21.68 5.59
C ASN A 293 -43.01 -21.60 6.47
N HIS A 294 -43.18 -21.72 7.80
CA HIS A 294 -42.07 -21.96 8.72
C HIS A 294 -41.80 -23.47 8.80
N ASN A 295 -40.54 -23.82 9.07
CA ASN A 295 -40.22 -24.96 9.93
C ASN A 295 -38.94 -24.64 10.69
N HIS A 296 -38.88 -25.08 11.94
CA HIS A 296 -37.80 -24.82 12.88
C HIS A 296 -36.76 -25.95 12.87
N ASP A 297 -35.56 -25.61 13.34
CA ASP A 297 -34.56 -26.48 13.96
C ASP A 297 -33.99 -27.66 13.15
N ASN A 298 -32.73 -27.50 12.75
CA ASN A 298 -31.64 -28.41 13.15
C ASN A 298 -30.27 -27.73 12.90
N ASP A 299 -30.00 -26.63 13.61
CA ASP A 299 -28.65 -26.07 13.68
C ASP A 299 -27.76 -26.95 14.57
N ASN A 300 -26.79 -27.63 13.96
CA ASN A 300 -25.64 -28.18 14.69
C ASN A 300 -24.42 -28.42 13.79
N ASP A 301 -23.24 -28.06 14.30
CA ASP A 301 -21.90 -28.43 13.81
C ASP A 301 -21.65 -28.40 12.28
N ASN A 302 -21.50 -27.20 11.71
CA ASN A 302 -20.68 -27.02 10.50
C ASN A 302 -20.03 -25.63 10.35
N ASN A 303 -19.80 -24.91 11.45
CA ASN A 303 -19.06 -23.64 11.45
C ASN A 303 -17.68 -23.78 12.12
N LYS A 304 -16.75 -24.42 11.42
CA LYS A 304 -15.30 -24.40 11.70
C LYS A 304 -14.59 -24.01 10.41
N ASN A 305 -13.60 -23.13 10.52
CA ASN A 305 -12.89 -22.47 9.41
C ASN A 305 -13.75 -21.45 8.62
N SER A 306 -14.38 -20.52 9.33
CA SER A 306 -14.48 -19.15 8.80
C SER A 306 -13.08 -18.52 8.90
N ASP A 307 -12.27 -18.58 7.83
CA ASP A 307 -10.96 -17.93 7.81
C ASP A 307 -11.11 -16.43 8.12
N ASP A 308 -10.40 -15.95 9.15
CA ASP A 308 -10.49 -14.55 9.55
C ASP A 308 -9.76 -13.64 8.55
N ASN A 309 -10.51 -13.27 7.51
CA ASN A 309 -10.14 -12.28 6.51
C ASN A 309 -9.85 -10.88 7.10
N SER A 310 -10.06 -10.61 8.39
CA SER A 310 -9.54 -9.39 9.04
C SER A 310 -8.01 -9.40 9.10
N SER A 311 -7.41 -10.54 9.43
CA SER A 311 -5.97 -10.72 9.62
C SER A 311 -5.15 -10.77 8.32
N HIS A 312 -5.81 -11.03 7.19
CA HIS A 312 -5.18 -11.12 5.87
C HIS A 312 -4.67 -9.77 5.36
N ARG A 313 -3.47 -9.78 4.78
CA ARG A 313 -2.83 -8.61 4.15
C ARG A 313 -3.20 -8.53 2.68
N TYR A 314 -4.02 -7.55 2.34
CA TYR A 314 -4.42 -7.25 0.96
C TYR A 314 -3.61 -6.08 0.39
N ALA A 315 -3.28 -6.19 -0.89
CA ALA A 315 -2.65 -5.13 -1.67
C ALA A 315 -3.17 -5.16 -3.12
N PHE A 316 -3.51 -4.00 -3.67
CA PHE A 316 -3.82 -3.84 -5.09
C PHE A 316 -2.69 -3.12 -5.78
N THR A 317 -1.99 -3.80 -6.69
CA THR A 317 -0.86 -3.28 -7.45
C THR A 317 -1.29 -2.95 -8.88
N VAL A 318 -0.86 -1.80 -9.39
CA VAL A 318 -1.00 -1.38 -10.79
C VAL A 318 0.36 -0.96 -11.30
N TRP A 319 0.79 -1.50 -12.43
CA TRP A 319 2.02 -1.14 -13.12
C TRP A 319 1.67 -0.28 -14.34
N LEU A 320 1.94 1.02 -14.23
CA LEU A 320 1.81 1.95 -15.35
C LEU A 320 2.96 1.67 -16.33
N THR A 321 2.64 1.52 -17.61
CA THR A 321 3.66 1.40 -18.66
C THR A 321 4.00 2.76 -19.27
N SER A 322 5.16 2.84 -19.92
CA SER A 322 5.57 4.01 -20.71
C SER A 322 5.61 3.67 -22.20
N GLU A 323 5.12 4.59 -23.02
CA GLU A 323 5.19 4.51 -24.48
C GLU A 323 6.55 4.99 -25.01
N ASN A 324 7.34 5.71 -24.20
CA ASN A 324 8.75 6.00 -24.52
C ASN A 324 9.66 4.83 -24.15
N LEU A 325 9.91 3.94 -25.11
CA LEU A 325 10.84 2.82 -24.96
C LEU A 325 12.27 3.24 -24.53
N GLY A 326 12.65 4.51 -24.73
CA GLY A 326 13.93 5.06 -24.31
C GLY A 326 14.06 5.37 -22.81
N CYS A 327 12.97 5.44 -22.04
CA CYS A 327 13.01 5.75 -20.61
C CYS A 327 12.71 4.57 -19.68
N ILE A 328 12.35 3.40 -20.23
CA ILE A 328 11.89 2.22 -19.45
C ILE A 328 12.93 1.79 -18.41
N VAL A 329 14.19 1.63 -18.83
CA VAL A 329 15.34 1.32 -17.96
C VAL A 329 16.56 2.09 -18.47
N ASP A 330 17.09 3.03 -17.68
CA ASP A 330 18.35 3.69 -18.06
C ASP A 330 19.57 2.80 -17.72
N ARG A 331 20.00 2.03 -18.71
CA ARG A 331 21.17 1.14 -18.61
C ARG A 331 22.52 1.88 -18.48
N ARG A 332 22.52 3.22 -18.54
CA ARG A 332 23.70 4.10 -18.36
C ARG A 332 23.83 4.59 -16.92
N ASP A 333 22.80 4.42 -16.10
CA ASP A 333 22.82 4.77 -14.67
C ASP A 333 23.97 4.01 -13.98
N PRO A 334 24.90 4.70 -13.27
CA PRO A 334 26.01 4.05 -12.56
C PRO A 334 25.58 2.94 -11.60
N GLN A 335 24.40 3.04 -10.99
CA GLN A 335 23.87 2.05 -10.06
C GLN A 335 23.08 0.92 -10.74
N PHE A 336 22.84 0.97 -12.06
CA PHE A 336 22.11 -0.08 -12.78
C PHE A 336 22.71 -1.48 -12.53
N ARG A 337 24.04 -1.62 -12.58
CA ARG A 337 24.73 -2.90 -12.30
C ARG A 337 24.58 -3.37 -10.85
N LEU A 338 24.48 -2.44 -9.91
CA LEU A 338 24.29 -2.75 -8.49
C LEU A 338 22.84 -3.17 -8.19
N ARG A 339 21.84 -2.59 -8.87
CA ARG A 339 20.44 -3.08 -8.84
C ARG A 339 20.33 -4.51 -9.34
N LEU A 340 20.95 -4.82 -10.48
CA LEU A 340 20.97 -6.18 -11.04
C LEU A 340 21.60 -7.20 -10.07
N ALA A 341 22.62 -6.81 -9.30
CA ALA A 341 23.26 -7.66 -8.30
C ALA A 341 22.41 -7.90 -7.04
N HIS A 342 21.30 -7.18 -6.86
CA HIS A 342 20.33 -7.38 -5.78
C HIS A 342 19.09 -8.19 -6.20
N PHE A 343 19.01 -8.63 -7.45
CA PHE A 343 18.10 -9.71 -7.81
C PHE A 343 18.58 -11.01 -7.13
N PRO A 344 17.69 -11.98 -6.79
CA PRO A 344 18.12 -13.19 -6.12
C PRO A 344 19.10 -13.97 -7.01
N SER A 345 20.34 -14.12 -6.55
CA SER A 345 21.28 -15.05 -7.15
C SER A 345 20.71 -16.45 -7.04
N LYS A 346 20.64 -17.19 -8.16
CA LYS A 346 20.05 -18.53 -8.25
C LYS A 346 20.48 -19.41 -7.06
N SER A 347 19.51 -19.77 -6.22
CA SER A 347 19.66 -20.47 -4.95
C SER A 347 18.75 -21.68 -4.90
#